data_AF-A0AAI9LJA4-F1
#
_entry.id   AF-A0AAI9LJA4-F1
#
_cell.length_a   1.000
_cell.length_b   1.000
_cell.length_c   1.000
_cell.angle_alpha   90.00
_cell.angle_beta   90.00
_cell.angle_gamma   90.00
#
_symmetry.space_group_name_H-M   'P 1'
#
loop_
_entity.id
_entity.type
_entity.pdbx_description
1 polymer ?
#
loop_
_entity_poly.entity_id
_entity_poly.type
_entity_poly.pdbx_seq_one_letter_code
_entity_poly.pdbx_strand_id
1 'polypeptide(L)'
;MPSIGEPDANAFAAEILKLLGDVAGLSQCTVFAYAFGNRPRTLSVADHRGGRYLRDVADTNASRFHAPDGNQRIMATAGPRGCPSDNGLMLHQQTIDEIAHKAYRAACYRHPNVSDRQPLLVPPAEDMRLSVNLYRDRSRGLF
;
A
#
# COMPACT_ATOMS: atom_id res chain seq x y z
N MET A 1 5.54 -24.33 -5.05
CA MET A 1 4.97 -22.97 -4.96
C MET A 1 5.07 -22.55 -3.50
N PRO A 2 5.70 -21.43 -3.16
CA PRO A 2 5.71 -20.97 -1.78
C PRO A 2 4.29 -20.57 -1.37
N SER A 3 3.87 -21.00 -0.18
CA SER A 3 2.55 -20.68 0.36
C SER A 3 2.55 -19.29 1.01
N ILE A 4 1.39 -18.66 1.09
CA ILE A 4 1.18 -17.45 1.89
C ILE A 4 1.29 -17.89 3.36
N GLY A 5 2.45 -17.65 3.97
CA GLY A 5 2.81 -18.12 5.32
C GLY A 5 4.24 -18.69 5.47
N GLU A 6 5.04 -18.72 4.41
CA GLU A 6 6.49 -18.99 4.48
C GLU A 6 7.22 -18.04 5.46
N PRO A 7 8.42 -18.39 5.96
CA PRO A 7 9.21 -17.50 6.83
C PRO A 7 9.59 -16.18 6.15
N ASP A 8 9.44 -16.05 4.83
CA ASP A 8 9.58 -14.79 4.14
C ASP A 8 8.29 -13.96 4.19
N ALA A 9 8.28 -12.97 5.07
CA ALA A 9 7.21 -11.97 5.16
C ALA A 9 6.94 -11.21 3.84
N ASN A 10 7.87 -11.22 2.87
CA ASN A 10 7.74 -10.52 1.59
C ASN A 10 7.19 -11.37 0.45
N ALA A 11 7.04 -12.69 0.63
CA ALA A 11 6.60 -13.59 -0.42
C ALA A 11 5.27 -13.15 -1.06
N PHE A 12 4.30 -12.69 -0.25
CA PHE A 12 3.00 -12.26 -0.75
C PHE A 12 3.08 -11.03 -1.68
N ALA A 13 3.77 -9.97 -1.27
CA ALA A 13 3.96 -8.79 -2.13
C ALA A 13 4.77 -9.13 -3.39
N ALA A 14 5.73 -10.04 -3.28
CA ALA A 14 6.55 -10.48 -4.41
C ALA A 14 5.72 -11.25 -5.45
N GLU A 15 4.83 -12.16 -5.02
CA GLU A 15 3.94 -12.88 -5.93
C GLU A 15 2.92 -11.95 -6.60
N ILE A 16 2.42 -10.92 -5.89
CA ILE A 16 1.58 -9.88 -6.52
C ILE A 16 2.34 -9.17 -7.65
N LEU A 17 3.58 -8.74 -7.40
CA LEU A 17 4.39 -8.08 -8.42
C LEU A 17 4.70 -9.00 -9.59
N LYS A 18 4.97 -10.28 -9.33
CA LYS A 18 5.21 -11.25 -10.40
C LYS A 18 3.98 -11.45 -11.29
N LEU A 19 2.79 -11.43 -10.71
CA LEU A 19 1.53 -11.62 -11.45
C LEU A 19 1.10 -10.36 -12.22
N LEU A 20 1.26 -9.18 -11.62
CA LEU A 20 0.68 -7.93 -12.13
C LEU A 20 1.70 -6.92 -12.64
N GLY A 21 3.00 -7.13 -12.40
CA GLY A 21 4.08 -6.21 -12.73
C GLY A 21 4.11 -5.81 -14.20
N ASP A 22 4.10 -6.81 -15.08
CA ASP A 22 4.16 -6.54 -16.52
C ASP A 22 2.82 -6.09 -17.10
N VAL A 23 1.71 -6.71 -16.65
CA VAL A 23 0.36 -6.44 -17.18
C VAL A 23 -0.15 -5.06 -16.76
N ALA A 24 0.04 -4.69 -15.49
CA ALA A 24 -0.46 -3.45 -14.92
C ALA A 24 0.64 -2.40 -14.68
N GLY A 25 1.87 -2.67 -15.10
CA GLY A 25 2.99 -1.76 -14.96
C GLY A 25 3.42 -1.52 -13.50
N LEU A 26 3.22 -2.48 -12.61
CA LEU A 26 3.57 -2.31 -11.20
C LEU A 26 5.09 -2.40 -11.00
N SER A 27 5.63 -1.47 -10.21
CA SER A 27 7.05 -1.44 -9.88
C SER A 27 7.33 -1.83 -8.42
N GLN A 28 6.33 -1.66 -7.55
CA GLN A 28 6.43 -1.88 -6.10
C GLN A 28 5.08 -2.33 -5.54
N CYS A 29 5.10 -3.09 -4.45
CA CYS A 29 3.91 -3.51 -3.71
C CYS A 29 4.19 -3.46 -2.21
N THR A 30 3.27 -2.89 -1.42
CA THR A 30 3.33 -2.92 0.05
C THR A 30 1.99 -3.35 0.64
N VAL A 31 2.04 -4.18 1.68
CA VAL A 31 0.85 -4.66 2.39
C VAL A 31 0.90 -4.15 3.82
N PHE A 32 -0.14 -3.39 4.20
CA PHE A 32 -0.32 -2.87 5.54
C PHE A 32 -1.54 -3.51 6.21
N ALA A 33 -1.44 -3.75 7.51
CA ALA A 33 -2.59 -4.07 8.35
C ALA A 33 -2.93 -2.89 9.25
N TYR A 34 -4.22 -2.61 9.37
CA TYR A 34 -4.80 -1.61 10.26
C TYR A 34 -5.73 -2.33 11.23
N ALA A 35 -5.40 -2.29 12.51
CA ALA A 35 -6.27 -2.78 13.57
C ALA A 35 -6.86 -1.57 14.32
N PHE A 36 -8.16 -1.60 14.61
CA PHE A 36 -8.84 -0.56 15.40
C PHE A 36 -8.63 0.89 14.89
N GLY A 37 -8.48 1.08 13.57
CA GLY A 37 -8.27 2.41 12.97
C GLY A 37 -6.93 3.08 13.33
N ASN A 38 -5.99 2.33 13.91
CA ASN A 38 -4.71 2.86 14.40
C ASN A 38 -3.61 2.91 13.33
N ARG A 39 -2.40 3.28 13.79
CA ARG A 39 -1.15 3.22 13.05
C ARG A 39 -0.99 1.87 12.32
N PRO A 40 -0.75 1.85 10.99
CA PRO A 40 -0.59 0.61 10.26
C PRO A 40 0.66 -0.16 10.69
N ARG A 41 0.64 -1.46 10.46
CA ARG A 41 1.82 -2.33 10.50
C ARG A 41 2.15 -2.82 9.10
N THR A 42 3.41 -2.71 8.70
CA THR A 42 3.92 -3.32 7.45
C THR A 42 3.94 -4.84 7.61
N LEU A 43 3.27 -5.55 6.71
CA LEU A 43 3.26 -7.02 6.67
C LEU A 43 4.19 -7.57 5.60
N SER A 44 4.14 -7.01 4.40
CA SER A 44 4.83 -7.54 3.23
C SER A 44 5.23 -6.38 2.31
N VAL A 45 6.42 -6.44 1.71
CA VAL A 45 6.85 -5.45 0.71
C VAL A 45 7.66 -6.14 -0.37
N ALA A 46 7.55 -5.65 -1.60
CA ALA A 46 8.39 -6.09 -2.69
C ALA A 46 8.61 -4.94 -3.68
N ASP A 47 9.79 -4.91 -4.26
CA ASP A 47 10.17 -4.09 -5.41
C ASP A 47 11.24 -4.82 -6.22
N HIS A 48 11.62 -4.26 -7.36
CA HIS A 48 12.73 -4.76 -8.17
C HIS A 48 14.12 -4.63 -7.52
N ARG A 49 14.23 -4.01 -6.33
CA ARG A 49 15.49 -3.71 -5.63
C ARG A 49 15.77 -4.64 -4.45
N GLY A 50 14.98 -5.71 -4.31
CA GLY A 50 15.14 -6.69 -3.23
C GLY A 50 14.44 -6.30 -1.92
N GLY A 51 13.54 -5.31 -1.93
CA GLY A 51 12.54 -5.06 -0.88
C GLY A 51 13.05 -4.40 0.41
N ARG A 52 14.34 -4.45 0.75
CA ARG A 52 14.86 -3.85 2.01
C ARG A 52 14.63 -2.33 2.05
N TYR A 53 15.03 -1.62 1.01
CA TYR A 53 14.83 -0.17 0.93
C TYR A 53 13.34 0.19 1.01
N LEU A 54 12.49 -0.55 0.30
CA LEU A 54 11.05 -0.32 0.36
C LEU A 54 10.45 -0.64 1.74
N ARG A 55 10.97 -1.64 2.46
CA ARG A 55 10.58 -1.90 3.86
C ARG A 55 10.84 -0.67 4.72
N ASP A 56 12.04 -0.08 4.63
CA ASP A 56 12.38 1.11 5.41
C ASP A 56 11.47 2.30 5.08
N VAL A 57 11.10 2.47 3.80
CA VAL A 57 10.14 3.48 3.35
C VAL A 57 8.73 3.20 3.90
N ALA A 58 8.27 1.94 3.84
CA ALA A 58 6.96 1.52 4.33
C ALA A 58 6.84 1.69 5.85
N ASP A 59 7.88 1.34 6.60
CA ASP A 59 7.93 1.51 8.06
C ASP A 59 8.03 2.99 8.46
N THR A 60 8.74 3.80 7.67
CA THR A 60 8.74 5.27 7.82
C THR A 60 7.34 5.84 7.58
N ASN A 61 6.64 5.39 6.54
CA ASN A 61 5.27 5.79 6.27
C ASN A 61 4.37 5.44 7.47
N ALA A 62 4.40 4.18 7.89
CA ALA A 62 3.59 3.68 9.00
C ALA A 62 3.88 4.41 10.31
N SER A 63 5.14 4.68 10.63
CA SER A 63 5.52 5.31 11.89
C SER A 63 5.30 6.82 11.92
N ARG A 64 5.57 7.54 10.82
CA ARG A 64 5.62 9.02 10.81
C ARG A 64 4.53 9.68 9.98
N PHE A 65 4.07 9.03 8.92
CA PHE A 65 3.17 9.63 7.94
C PHE A 65 1.82 8.93 7.83
N HIS A 66 1.47 8.08 8.79
CA HIS A 66 0.17 7.40 8.79
C HIS A 66 -0.99 8.39 8.80
N ALA A 67 -0.96 9.44 9.63
CA ALA A 67 -2.05 10.42 9.72
C ALA A 67 -2.37 11.14 8.38
N PRO A 68 -1.38 11.66 7.62
CA PRO A 68 -1.64 12.23 6.29
C PRO A 68 -1.76 11.20 5.15
N ASP A 69 -1.63 9.90 5.41
CA ASP A 69 -1.71 8.86 4.38
C ASP A 69 -3.13 8.75 3.80
N GLY A 70 -3.25 8.65 2.47
CA GLY A 70 -4.52 8.54 1.78
C GLY A 70 -5.42 7.40 2.28
N ASN A 71 -4.86 6.26 2.72
CA ASN A 71 -5.63 5.16 3.27
C ASN A 71 -6.39 5.56 4.53
N GLN A 72 -5.81 6.39 5.41
CA GLN A 72 -6.50 6.87 6.61
C GLN A 72 -7.72 7.73 6.26
N ARG A 73 -7.59 8.61 5.26
CA ARG A 73 -8.71 9.42 4.78
C ARG A 73 -9.85 8.55 4.24
N ILE A 74 -9.51 7.54 3.44
CA ILE A 74 -10.50 6.63 2.85
C ILE A 74 -11.19 5.78 3.92
N MET A 75 -10.44 5.21 4.86
CA MET A 75 -11.03 4.46 5.98
C MET A 75 -11.92 5.34 6.87
N ALA A 76 -11.54 6.58 7.12
CA ALA A 76 -12.37 7.53 7.87
C ALA A 76 -13.71 7.82 7.17
N THR A 77 -13.72 7.88 5.83
CA THR A 77 -14.96 8.08 5.06
C THR A 77 -15.85 6.83 4.96
N ALA A 78 -15.26 5.63 5.02
CA ALA A 78 -16.01 4.38 4.93
C ALA A 78 -16.73 4.00 6.23
N GLY A 79 -16.29 4.55 7.37
CA GLY A 79 -16.80 4.20 8.69
C GLY A 79 -16.46 2.77 9.14
N PRO A 80 -16.84 2.37 10.37
CA PRO A 80 -16.46 1.08 10.97
C PRO A 80 -16.98 -0.13 10.18
N ARG A 81 -18.15 0.02 9.54
CA ARG A 81 -18.81 -1.03 8.76
C ARG A 81 -18.32 -1.13 7.31
N GLY A 82 -17.42 -0.24 6.88
CA GLY A 82 -16.94 -0.19 5.49
C GLY A 82 -17.96 0.38 4.50
N CYS A 83 -17.57 0.45 3.22
CA CYS A 83 -18.46 0.86 2.14
C CYS A 83 -19.59 -0.16 1.92
N PRO A 84 -20.80 0.28 1.50
CA PRO A 84 -21.96 -0.60 1.33
C PRO A 84 -21.85 -1.63 0.18
N SER A 85 -20.74 -1.66 -0.56
CA SER A 85 -20.53 -2.64 -1.64
C SER A 85 -20.49 -4.05 -1.08
N ASP A 86 -21.08 -5.01 -1.80
CA ASP A 86 -21.37 -6.40 -1.36
C ASP A 86 -20.20 -7.16 -0.70
N ASN A 87 -18.94 -6.76 -0.93
CA ASN A 87 -17.75 -7.43 -0.40
C ASN A 87 -16.84 -6.54 0.49
N GLY A 88 -17.22 -5.29 0.75
CA GLY A 88 -16.44 -4.34 1.55
C GLY A 88 -15.06 -3.95 0.98
N LEU A 89 -14.75 -4.37 -0.26
CA LEU A 89 -13.53 -4.01 -0.99
C LEU A 89 -13.59 -2.56 -1.45
N MET A 90 -12.55 -1.79 -1.15
CA MET A 90 -12.41 -0.42 -1.64
C MET A 90 -11.13 -0.26 -2.44
N LEU A 91 -11.26 0.28 -3.64
CA LEU A 91 -10.14 0.70 -4.48
C LEU A 91 -10.13 2.23 -4.54
N HIS A 92 -8.97 2.82 -4.34
CA HIS A 92 -8.76 4.25 -4.59
C HIS A 92 -7.42 4.47 -5.30
N GLN A 93 -7.23 5.64 -5.87
CA GLN A 93 -5.99 6.07 -6.48
C GLN A 93 -5.49 7.33 -5.78
N GLN A 94 -4.18 7.43 -5.60
CA GLN A 94 -3.53 8.63 -5.10
C GLN A 94 -2.27 8.91 -5.92
N THR A 95 -2.25 10.07 -6.56
CA THR A 95 -1.10 10.58 -7.30
C THR A 95 -0.17 11.37 -6.40
N ILE A 96 1.10 11.49 -6.80
CA ILE A 96 2.08 12.29 -6.06
C ILE A 96 1.67 13.76 -5.91
N ASP A 97 0.98 14.32 -6.90
CA ASP A 97 0.65 15.75 -6.95
C ASP A 97 -0.48 16.12 -5.98
N GLU A 98 -1.34 15.16 -5.61
CA GLU A 98 -2.38 15.33 -4.60
C GLU A 98 -1.84 15.46 -3.16
N ILE A 99 -0.55 15.15 -2.94
CA ILE A 99 0.02 15.05 -1.59
C ILE A 99 0.55 16.41 -1.09
N ALA A 100 -0.31 17.20 -0.46
CA ALA A 100 0.10 18.51 0.07
C ALA A 100 1.29 18.45 1.06
N HIS A 101 1.40 17.38 1.86
CA HIS A 101 2.43 17.25 2.88
C HIS A 101 3.81 16.98 2.28
N LYS A 102 4.69 18.01 2.24
CA LYS A 102 6.00 17.96 1.57
C LYS A 102 6.91 16.81 2.01
N ALA A 103 7.07 16.57 3.32
CA ALA A 103 7.96 15.52 3.82
C ALA A 103 7.45 14.11 3.49
N TYR A 104 6.15 13.85 3.67
CA TYR A 104 5.49 12.62 3.22
C TYR A 104 5.65 12.39 1.72
N ARG A 105 5.34 13.41 0.88
CA ARG A 105 5.56 13.34 -0.57
C ARG A 105 7.02 13.04 -0.92
N ALA A 106 7.97 13.64 -0.22
CA ALA A 106 9.38 13.39 -0.45
C ALA A 106 9.77 11.95 -0.11
N ALA A 107 9.50 11.51 1.12
CA ALA A 107 9.95 10.23 1.66
C ALA A 107 9.23 9.03 1.04
N CYS A 108 7.92 9.12 0.81
CA CYS A 108 7.10 7.98 0.40
C CYS A 108 6.78 7.96 -1.10
N TYR A 109 7.04 9.05 -1.84
CA TYR A 109 6.79 9.10 -3.27
C TYR A 109 8.02 9.49 -4.09
N ARG A 110 8.65 10.65 -3.82
CA ARG A 110 9.80 11.11 -4.63
C ARG A 110 11.01 10.20 -4.54
N HIS A 111 11.47 9.92 -3.32
CA HIS A 111 12.67 9.11 -3.09
C HIS A 111 12.52 7.66 -3.57
N PRO A 112 11.38 6.97 -3.33
CA PRO A 112 11.15 5.64 -3.90
C PRO A 112 10.76 5.66 -5.39
N ASN A 113 10.75 6.82 -6.06
CA ASN A 113 10.39 6.96 -7.48
C ASN A 113 8.95 6.54 -7.81
N VAL A 114 8.00 6.76 -6.91
CA VAL A 114 6.57 6.49 -7.14
C VAL A 114 5.93 7.68 -7.86
N SER A 115 5.14 7.40 -8.90
CA SER A 115 4.27 8.37 -9.58
C SER A 115 2.91 8.44 -8.89
N ASP A 116 2.28 7.28 -8.72
CA ASP A 116 1.00 7.11 -8.07
C ASP A 116 0.84 5.69 -7.52
N ARG A 117 -0.20 5.53 -6.70
CA ARG A 117 -0.55 4.25 -6.10
C ARG A 117 -2.04 3.96 -6.22
N GLN A 118 -2.37 2.67 -6.27
CA GLN A 118 -3.71 2.15 -6.19
C GLN A 118 -3.83 1.17 -5.02
N PRO A 119 -4.31 1.63 -3.84
CA PRO A 119 -4.53 0.75 -2.71
C PRO A 119 -5.87 0.03 -2.81
N LEU A 120 -5.82 -1.28 -2.60
CA LEU A 120 -6.98 -2.13 -2.35
C LEU A 120 -7.12 -2.33 -0.84
N LEU A 121 -8.18 -1.78 -0.26
CA LEU A 121 -8.56 -1.97 1.13
C LEU A 121 -9.56 -3.11 1.23
N VAL A 122 -9.20 -4.14 1.99
CA VAL A 122 -9.98 -5.37 2.18
C VAL A 122 -10.24 -5.55 3.68
N PRO A 123 -11.48 -5.85 4.10
CA PRO A 123 -11.78 -6.26 5.47
C PRO A 123 -11.63 -7.78 5.64
N PRO A 124 -10.49 -8.29 6.17
CA PRO A 124 -10.39 -9.72 6.48
C PRO A 124 -11.23 -10.12 7.70
N ALA A 125 -11.57 -9.16 8.57
CA ALA A 125 -12.33 -9.32 9.79
C ALA A 125 -13.02 -7.98 10.15
N GLU A 126 -13.93 -8.00 11.13
CA GLU A 126 -14.74 -6.82 11.50
C GLU A 126 -13.88 -5.64 11.96
N ASP A 127 -12.84 -5.89 12.77
CA ASP A 127 -11.98 -4.91 13.44
C ASP A 127 -10.61 -4.69 12.75
N MET A 128 -10.39 -5.32 11.60
CA MET A 128 -9.15 -5.25 10.84
C MET A 128 -9.40 -4.85 9.39
N ARG A 129 -8.46 -4.10 8.83
CA ARG A 129 -8.36 -3.84 7.39
C ARG A 129 -6.96 -4.17 6.90
N LEU A 130 -6.88 -4.80 5.74
CA LEU A 130 -5.64 -4.94 4.98
C LEU A 130 -5.65 -3.93 3.84
N SER A 131 -4.51 -3.32 3.57
CA SER A 131 -4.29 -2.48 2.41
C SER A 131 -3.19 -3.09 1.56
N VAL A 132 -3.53 -3.55 0.37
CA VAL A 132 -2.56 -3.95 -0.66
C VAL A 132 -2.34 -2.74 -1.55
N ASN A 133 -1.16 -2.13 -1.45
CA ASN A 133 -0.83 -0.89 -2.16
C ASN A 133 0.03 -1.26 -3.37
N LEU A 134 -0.50 -0.99 -4.54
CA LEU A 134 0.18 -1.20 -5.81
C LEU A 134 0.73 0.14 -6.28
N TYR A 135 1.99 0.19 -6.69
CA TYR A 135 2.65 1.44 -7.08
C TYR A 135 3.17 1.35 -8.51
N ARG A 136 2.99 2.44 -9.25
CA ARG A 136 3.73 2.71 -10.49
C ARG A 136 4.93 3.59 -10.17
N ASP A 137 5.99 3.38 -10.95
CA ASP A 137 7.09 4.32 -10.97
C ASP A 137 6.92 5.34 -12.10
N ARG A 138 7.69 6.42 -12.03
CA ARG A 138 7.62 7.52 -12.99
C ARG A 138 7.93 7.13 -14.44
N SER A 139 8.63 6.01 -14.68
CA SER A 139 8.91 5.54 -16.04
C SER A 139 7.67 4.91 -16.69
N ARG A 140 6.66 4.55 -15.89
CA ARG A 140 5.43 3.88 -16.33
C ARG A 140 4.20 4.81 -16.32
N GLY A 141 4.37 6.09 -15.99
CA GLY A 141 3.29 7.08 -15.97
C GLY A 141 2.37 6.95 -14.76
N LEU A 142 1.10 7.37 -14.91
CA LEU A 142 0.04 7.21 -13.91
C LEU A 142 -0.81 5.96 -14.22
N PHE A 143 -1.52 5.41 -13.24
CA PHE A 143 -2.52 4.36 -13.44
C PHE A 143 -3.59 4.76 -14.46
#